data_AF-A0A5C7QZ65-F1
#
_entry.id   AF-A0A5C7QZ65-F1
#
_cell.length_a   1.000
_cell.length_b   1.000
_cell.length_c   1.000
_cell.angle_alpha   90.00
_cell.angle_beta   90.00
_cell.angle_gamma   90.00
#
_symmetry.space_group_name_H-M   'P 1'
#
loop_
_entity.id
_entity.type
_entity.pdbx_description
1 polymer ?
#
loop_
_entity_poly.entity_id
_entity_poly.type
_entity_poly.pdbx_seq_one_letter_code
_entity_poly.pdbx_strand_id
1 'polypeptide(L)'
;MTPLLLALLVFAIAGAAATFWLRQHGSQAAATAEARERDESQLADLRWRDFTRLVLQAMKGRGFDPVIEDGMAPDGIPSDGGDILLERDGEHVLLSCKYGSGSVVGVQAILGLGKSATLRGAGNVIVATPGKFETEAMRVARQQGNIELLDGKDLWPELRPYIAREPATAVEPATAPTPLPASAFAIAWGGAAALGLVAWLLLQATQGEPPVSEAIATATAPATSQPAASPQPVATPSAQAVPTDPVALERRRKETANAISTLFGVDRALWSTQSTLLVYLSAEEADPSSELCPLLERYPELAASRVQLQPPPGSQKSVRFKQCRSY
;
A
#
# COMPACT_ATOMS: atom_id res chain seq x y z
N MET A 1 45.02 37.87 -14.37
CA MET A 1 43.63 37.35 -14.40
C MET A 1 43.22 37.13 -12.96
N THR A 2 42.19 37.82 -12.48
CA THR A 2 41.84 37.88 -11.06
C THR A 2 41.32 36.52 -10.58
N PRO A 3 41.71 36.06 -9.37
CA PRO A 3 41.24 34.78 -8.81
C PRO A 3 39.71 34.70 -8.69
N LEU A 4 39.05 35.86 -8.62
CA LEU A 4 37.60 36.01 -8.67
C LEU A 4 36.97 35.45 -9.96
N LEU A 5 37.63 35.64 -11.11
CA LEU A 5 37.13 35.17 -12.40
C LEU A 5 37.23 33.64 -12.52
N LEU A 6 38.28 33.04 -11.94
CA LEU A 6 38.44 31.58 -11.90
C LEU A 6 37.38 30.92 -11.00
N ALA A 7 37.09 31.51 -9.84
CA ALA A 7 36.07 31.00 -8.93
C ALA A 7 34.66 31.02 -9.53
N LEU A 8 34.29 32.12 -10.21
CA LEU A 8 32.99 32.26 -10.88
C LEU A 8 32.84 31.27 -12.05
N LEU A 9 33.92 30.99 -12.76
CA LEU A 9 33.91 30.09 -13.92
C LEU A 9 33.77 28.63 -13.49
N VAL A 10 34.50 28.18 -12.46
CA VAL A 10 34.37 26.83 -11.89
C VAL A 10 32.97 26.60 -11.31
N PHE A 11 32.43 27.61 -10.62
CA PHE A 11 31.09 27.57 -10.07
C PHE A 11 30.01 27.40 -11.15
N ALA A 12 30.10 28.18 -12.23
CA ALA A 12 29.17 28.10 -13.34
C ALA A 12 29.22 26.74 -14.03
N ILE A 13 30.43 26.18 -14.24
CA ILE A 13 30.60 24.88 -14.88
C ILE A 13 30.09 23.74 -14.00
N ALA A 14 30.44 23.71 -12.71
CA ALA A 14 30.01 22.66 -11.79
C ALA A 14 28.48 22.70 -11.59
N GLY A 15 27.90 23.89 -11.45
CA GLY A 15 26.44 24.08 -11.36
C GLY A 15 25.72 23.63 -12.63
N ALA A 16 26.25 23.97 -13.81
CA ALA A 16 25.68 23.55 -15.09
C ALA A 16 25.77 22.03 -15.28
N ALA A 17 26.91 21.41 -14.96
CA ALA A 17 27.11 19.98 -15.09
C ALA A 17 26.23 19.17 -14.13
N ALA A 18 26.14 19.59 -12.86
CA ALA A 18 25.26 18.95 -11.88
C ALA A 18 23.79 19.08 -12.28
N THR A 19 23.36 20.27 -12.72
CA THR A 19 21.98 20.52 -13.17
C THR A 19 21.65 19.70 -14.42
N PHE A 20 22.58 19.57 -15.36
CA PHE A 20 22.41 18.76 -16.55
C PHE A 20 22.31 17.26 -16.22
N TRP A 21 23.16 16.77 -15.31
CA TRP A 21 23.15 15.38 -14.86
C TRP A 21 21.88 15.03 -14.07
N LEU A 22 21.44 15.90 -13.16
CA LEU A 22 20.18 15.77 -12.43
C LEU A 22 18.96 15.84 -13.35
N ARG A 23 19.01 16.68 -14.40
CA ARG A 23 17.94 16.74 -15.42
C ARG A 23 17.85 15.48 -16.25
N GLN A 24 18.99 14.91 -16.66
CA GLN A 24 19.03 13.72 -17.50
C GLN A 24 18.71 12.43 -16.74
N HIS A 25 19.21 12.27 -15.50
CA HIS A 25 19.03 11.02 -14.74
C HIS A 25 17.96 11.11 -13.65
N GLY A 26 17.76 12.27 -13.01
CA GLY A 26 16.81 12.41 -11.89
C GLY A 26 15.34 12.42 -12.32
N SER A 27 15.04 12.96 -13.51
CA SER A 27 13.66 13.00 -14.03
C SER A 27 13.15 11.63 -14.48
N GLN A 28 14.02 10.78 -15.06
CA GLN A 28 13.61 9.45 -15.50
C GLN A 28 13.46 8.48 -14.32
N ALA A 29 14.36 8.48 -13.32
CA ALA A 29 14.25 7.57 -12.19
C ALA A 29 13.05 7.90 -11.28
N ALA A 30 12.78 9.19 -11.02
CA ALA A 30 11.64 9.60 -10.21
C ALA A 30 10.31 9.45 -10.98
N ALA A 31 10.25 9.84 -12.26
CA ALA A 31 9.03 9.68 -13.06
C ALA A 31 8.75 8.21 -13.38
N THR A 32 9.76 7.36 -13.54
CA THR A 32 9.56 5.91 -13.72
C THR A 32 9.19 5.21 -12.41
N ALA A 33 9.73 5.64 -11.26
CA ALA A 33 9.29 5.11 -9.97
C ALA A 33 7.84 5.51 -9.67
N GLU A 34 7.48 6.78 -9.84
CA GLU A 34 6.11 7.27 -9.62
C GLU A 34 5.10 6.72 -10.64
N ALA A 35 5.53 6.50 -11.89
CA ALA A 35 4.70 5.81 -12.89
C ALA A 35 4.58 4.32 -12.57
N ARG A 36 5.68 3.65 -12.19
CA ARG A 36 5.71 2.23 -11.83
C ARG A 36 4.85 1.93 -10.59
N GLU A 37 4.87 2.81 -9.59
CA GLU A 37 4.02 2.69 -8.39
C GLU A 37 2.54 2.90 -8.74
N ARG A 38 2.21 3.84 -9.63
CA ARG A 38 0.84 4.04 -10.16
C ARG A 38 0.37 2.92 -11.08
N ASP A 39 1.29 2.16 -11.64
CA ASP A 39 1.04 1.11 -12.61
C ASP A 39 0.81 -0.25 -11.92
N GLU A 40 1.72 -0.69 -11.02
CA GLU A 40 1.54 -1.92 -10.23
C GLU A 40 0.29 -1.84 -9.33
N SER A 41 0.02 -0.67 -8.74
CA SER A 41 -1.16 -0.47 -7.89
C SER A 41 -2.50 -0.68 -8.61
N GLN A 42 -2.56 -0.52 -9.94
CA GLN A 42 -3.77 -0.81 -10.72
C GLN A 42 -4.18 -2.29 -10.61
N LEU A 43 -3.21 -3.21 -10.45
CA LEU A 43 -3.52 -4.64 -10.28
C LEU A 43 -4.28 -4.91 -8.97
N ALA A 44 -4.03 -4.11 -7.93
CA ALA A 44 -4.68 -4.25 -6.63
C ALA A 44 -6.12 -3.74 -6.63
N ASP A 45 -6.53 -2.95 -7.64
CA ASP A 45 -7.89 -2.44 -7.78
C ASP A 45 -8.79 -3.37 -8.62
N LEU A 46 -8.20 -4.31 -9.36
CA LEU A 46 -8.94 -5.27 -10.20
C LEU A 46 -9.71 -6.28 -9.35
N ARG A 47 -10.92 -6.67 -9.76
CA ARG A 47 -11.61 -7.79 -9.10
C ARG A 47 -10.77 -9.06 -9.22
N TRP A 48 -10.85 -9.95 -8.22
CA TRP A 48 -10.10 -11.21 -8.22
C TRP A 48 -10.20 -11.98 -9.55
N ARG A 49 -11.42 -12.07 -10.11
CA ARG A 49 -11.65 -12.78 -11.37
C ARG A 49 -11.01 -12.09 -12.56
N ASP A 50 -11.00 -10.76 -12.60
CA ASP A 50 -10.38 -9.98 -13.68
C ASP A 50 -8.85 -10.07 -13.61
N PHE A 51 -8.29 -9.99 -12.41
CA PHE A 51 -6.87 -10.28 -12.17
C PHE A 51 -6.52 -11.70 -12.64
N THR A 52 -7.33 -12.70 -12.28
CA THR A 52 -7.10 -14.11 -12.68
C THR A 52 -7.15 -14.28 -14.19
N ARG A 53 -8.07 -13.60 -14.89
CA ARG A 53 -8.11 -13.57 -16.36
C ARG A 53 -6.84 -13.00 -16.97
N LEU A 54 -6.34 -11.87 -16.45
CA LEU A 54 -5.11 -11.26 -16.94
C LEU A 54 -3.90 -12.19 -16.70
N VAL A 55 -3.82 -12.83 -15.53
CA VAL A 55 -2.77 -13.81 -15.23
C VAL A 55 -2.86 -14.99 -16.20
N LEU A 56 -4.04 -15.56 -16.43
CA LEU A 56 -4.21 -16.62 -17.42
C LEU A 56 -3.80 -16.19 -18.83
N GLN A 57 -4.14 -14.96 -19.22
CA GLN A 57 -3.73 -14.41 -20.52
C GLN A 57 -2.21 -14.29 -20.63
N ALA A 58 -1.53 -13.88 -19.55
CA ALA A 58 -0.07 -13.87 -19.50
C ALA A 58 0.52 -15.29 -19.51
N MET A 59 -0.09 -16.24 -18.81
CA MET A 59 0.32 -17.65 -18.83
C MET A 59 0.19 -18.24 -20.23
N LYS A 60 -0.87 -17.90 -20.99
CA LYS A 60 -0.97 -18.23 -22.42
C LYS A 60 0.17 -17.64 -23.25
N GLY A 61 0.58 -16.41 -22.94
CA GLY A 61 1.77 -15.80 -23.53
C GLY A 61 3.07 -16.56 -23.21
N ARG A 62 3.12 -17.28 -22.09
CA ARG A 62 4.22 -18.19 -21.70
C ARG A 62 4.05 -19.62 -22.25
N GLY A 63 3.03 -19.87 -23.08
CA GLY A 63 2.74 -21.17 -23.69
C GLY A 63 1.96 -22.14 -22.80
N PHE A 64 1.34 -21.66 -21.73
CA PHE A 64 0.47 -22.48 -20.87
C PHE A 64 -1.00 -22.34 -21.27
N ASP A 65 -1.69 -23.46 -21.45
CA ASP A 65 -3.13 -23.50 -21.68
C ASP A 65 -3.88 -24.07 -20.45
N PRO A 66 -5.03 -23.50 -20.07
CA PRO A 66 -5.81 -24.02 -18.95
C PRO A 66 -6.47 -25.36 -19.33
N VAL A 67 -6.33 -26.35 -18.46
CA VAL A 67 -7.05 -27.62 -18.57
C VAL A 67 -8.49 -27.40 -18.11
N ILE A 68 -9.45 -27.61 -19.01
CA ILE A 68 -10.87 -27.48 -18.70
C ILE A 68 -11.37 -28.79 -18.09
N GLU A 69 -11.53 -28.81 -16.77
CA GLU A 69 -12.10 -29.94 -16.02
C GLU A 69 -13.64 -29.93 -16.08
N ASP A 70 -14.26 -31.09 -15.84
CA ASP A 70 -15.71 -31.22 -15.85
C ASP A 70 -16.38 -30.27 -14.84
N GLY A 71 -17.34 -29.47 -15.32
CA GLY A 71 -18.05 -28.48 -14.51
C GLY A 71 -17.31 -27.14 -14.34
N MET A 72 -16.13 -26.97 -14.94
CA MET A 72 -15.43 -25.69 -14.98
C MET A 72 -16.06 -24.75 -16.02
N ALA A 73 -15.98 -23.44 -15.74
CA ALA A 73 -16.42 -22.43 -16.69
C ALA A 73 -15.58 -22.47 -17.98
N PRO A 74 -16.15 -22.07 -19.14
CA PRO A 74 -15.42 -22.08 -20.42
C PRO A 74 -14.15 -21.21 -20.45
N ASP A 75 -14.04 -20.24 -19.53
CA ASP A 75 -12.85 -19.41 -19.40
C ASP A 75 -11.75 -20.04 -18.53
N GLY A 76 -11.94 -21.27 -18.04
CA GLY A 76 -10.96 -22.02 -17.25
C GLY A 76 -10.77 -21.49 -15.83
N ILE A 77 -11.63 -20.57 -15.38
CA ILE A 77 -11.54 -19.96 -14.04
C ILE A 77 -12.62 -20.54 -13.12
N PRO A 78 -12.23 -21.23 -12.03
CA PRO A 78 -13.16 -21.74 -11.02
C PRO A 78 -14.06 -20.64 -10.45
N SER A 79 -15.30 -20.99 -10.13
CA SER A 79 -16.25 -20.03 -9.55
C SER A 79 -16.02 -19.80 -8.04
N ASP A 80 -15.31 -20.72 -7.39
CA ASP A 80 -15.06 -20.77 -5.95
C ASP A 80 -13.71 -20.17 -5.52
N GLY A 81 -12.90 -19.70 -6.47
CA GLY A 81 -11.55 -19.21 -6.16
C GLY A 81 -10.47 -20.27 -6.14
N GLY A 82 -10.77 -21.50 -6.58
CA GLY A 82 -9.84 -22.62 -6.60
C GLY A 82 -8.63 -22.45 -7.53
N ASP A 83 -7.68 -23.36 -7.37
CA ASP A 83 -6.47 -23.39 -8.20
C ASP A 83 -6.77 -23.90 -9.62
N ILE A 84 -6.01 -23.45 -10.61
CA ILE A 84 -6.21 -23.75 -12.03
C ILE A 84 -5.09 -24.68 -12.51
N LEU A 85 -5.44 -25.79 -13.15
CA LEU A 85 -4.45 -26.67 -13.77
C LEU A 85 -4.11 -26.12 -15.17
N LEU A 86 -2.82 -25.93 -15.41
CA LEU A 86 -2.27 -25.50 -16.68
C LEU A 86 -1.48 -26.64 -17.31
N GLU A 87 -1.46 -26.69 -18.64
CA GLU A 87 -0.65 -27.62 -19.43
C GLU A 87 0.30 -26.85 -20.34
N ARG A 88 1.54 -27.33 -20.46
CA ARG A 88 2.49 -26.92 -21.50
C ARG A 88 3.34 -28.10 -21.89
N ASP A 89 3.39 -28.42 -23.19
CA ASP A 89 4.18 -29.52 -23.74
C ASP A 89 3.93 -30.88 -23.04
N GLY A 90 2.70 -31.13 -22.57
CA GLY A 90 2.31 -32.34 -21.83
C GLY A 90 2.72 -32.36 -20.36
N GLU A 91 3.34 -31.30 -19.84
CA GLU A 91 3.59 -31.12 -18.41
C GLU A 91 2.51 -30.25 -17.76
N HIS A 92 2.10 -30.64 -16.55
CA HIS A 92 1.12 -29.89 -15.77
C HIS A 92 1.75 -28.98 -14.72
N VAL A 93 1.19 -27.77 -14.60
CA VAL A 93 1.54 -26.77 -13.60
C VAL A 93 0.28 -26.29 -12.90
N LEU A 94 0.32 -26.18 -11.58
CA LEU A 94 -0.79 -25.65 -10.80
C LEU A 94 -0.66 -24.13 -10.64
N LEU A 95 -1.59 -23.36 -11.18
CA LEU A 95 -1.68 -21.92 -10.97
C LEU A 95 -2.61 -21.61 -9.79
N SER A 96 -2.09 -20.91 -8.79
CA SER A 96 -2.83 -20.43 -7.64
C SER A 96 -2.80 -18.90 -7.60
N CYS A 97 -3.92 -18.25 -7.96
CA CYS A 97 -4.06 -16.80 -7.85
C CYS A 97 -4.49 -16.41 -6.42
N LYS A 98 -3.57 -15.83 -5.64
CA LYS A 98 -3.81 -15.37 -4.27
C LYS A 98 -4.10 -13.86 -4.25
N TYR A 99 -5.29 -13.53 -3.79
CA TYR A 99 -5.80 -12.16 -3.73
C TYR A 99 -6.37 -11.93 -2.33
N GLY A 100 -6.00 -10.83 -1.67
CA GLY A 100 -6.34 -10.60 -0.27
C GLY A 100 -6.23 -9.14 0.14
N SER A 101 -6.97 -8.78 1.19
CA SER A 101 -7.32 -7.41 1.62
C SER A 101 -6.16 -6.51 2.09
N GLY A 102 -4.91 -6.94 1.97
CA GLY A 102 -3.74 -6.17 2.41
C GLY A 102 -2.56 -6.14 1.43
N SER A 103 -2.73 -6.65 0.20
CA SER A 103 -1.66 -6.71 -0.80
C SER A 103 -0.38 -7.44 -0.33
N VAL A 104 -0.46 -8.27 0.72
CA VAL A 104 0.67 -9.04 1.23
C VAL A 104 0.25 -10.50 1.46
N VAL A 105 0.98 -11.42 0.87
CA VAL A 105 0.73 -12.87 0.93
C VAL A 105 1.75 -13.55 1.83
N GLY A 106 1.26 -14.14 2.93
CA GLY A 106 2.08 -14.83 3.93
C GLY A 106 2.25 -16.33 3.67
N VAL A 107 3.01 -16.97 4.56
CA VAL A 107 3.43 -18.39 4.44
C VAL A 107 2.25 -19.35 4.29
N GLN A 108 1.13 -19.11 4.97
CA GLN A 108 -0.03 -20.01 4.94
C GLN A 108 -0.62 -20.18 3.54
N ALA A 109 -0.49 -19.18 2.67
CA ALA A 109 -0.98 -19.26 1.30
C ALA A 109 -0.11 -20.17 0.41
N ILE A 110 1.10 -20.51 0.83
CA ILE A 110 2.06 -21.35 0.11
C ILE A 110 2.03 -22.79 0.63
N LEU A 111 1.79 -22.95 1.93
CA LEU A 111 1.70 -24.28 2.55
C LEU A 111 0.61 -25.13 1.91
N GLY A 112 0.93 -26.41 1.67
CA GLY A 112 -0.01 -27.36 1.08
C GLY A 112 -0.10 -27.32 -0.44
N LEU A 113 0.29 -26.22 -1.10
CA LEU A 113 0.18 -26.11 -2.56
C LEU A 113 0.98 -27.18 -3.31
N GLY A 114 2.19 -27.53 -2.86
CA GLY A 114 2.97 -28.61 -3.48
C GLY A 114 2.27 -29.98 -3.39
N LYS A 115 1.53 -30.24 -2.30
CA LYS A 115 0.73 -31.46 -2.16
C LYS A 115 -0.51 -31.40 -3.07
N SER A 116 -1.19 -30.25 -3.13
CA SER A 116 -2.32 -30.04 -4.05
C SER A 116 -1.90 -30.24 -5.51
N ALA A 117 -0.74 -29.72 -5.90
CA ALA A 117 -0.18 -29.91 -7.23
C ALA A 117 0.08 -31.38 -7.54
N THR A 118 0.76 -32.09 -6.61
CA THR A 118 1.03 -33.52 -6.74
C THR A 118 -0.26 -34.34 -6.91
N LEU A 119 -1.31 -34.03 -6.13
CA LEU A 119 -2.60 -34.71 -6.22
C LEU A 119 -3.32 -34.48 -7.56
N ARG A 120 -3.06 -33.35 -8.21
CA ARG A 120 -3.59 -32.99 -9.53
C ARG A 120 -2.64 -33.33 -10.68
N GLY A 121 -1.54 -34.05 -10.41
CA GLY A 121 -0.56 -34.45 -11.41
C GLY A 121 0.34 -33.32 -11.93
N ALA A 122 0.40 -32.18 -11.22
CA ALA A 122 1.27 -31.06 -11.54
C ALA A 122 2.62 -31.17 -10.81
N GLY A 123 3.72 -31.00 -11.56
CA GLY A 123 5.08 -31.05 -11.01
C GLY A 123 5.51 -29.73 -10.34
N ASN A 124 4.95 -28.61 -10.79
CA ASN A 124 5.29 -27.27 -10.34
C ASN A 124 4.04 -26.47 -9.97
N VAL A 125 4.25 -25.41 -9.18
CA VAL A 125 3.23 -24.46 -8.76
C VAL A 125 3.65 -23.06 -9.15
N ILE A 126 2.74 -22.29 -9.73
CA ILE A 126 2.87 -20.84 -9.91
C ILE A 126 1.89 -20.17 -8.96
N VAL A 127 2.38 -19.29 -8.08
CA VAL A 127 1.55 -18.49 -7.18
C VAL A 127 1.60 -17.06 -7.63
N ALA A 128 0.46 -16.52 -8.05
CA ALA A 128 0.34 -15.15 -8.55
C ALA A 128 -0.42 -14.26 -7.55
N THR A 129 0.09 -13.06 -7.28
CA THR A 129 -0.61 -12.07 -6.46
C THR A 129 -0.40 -10.66 -7.01
N PRO A 130 -1.42 -9.77 -6.98
CA PRO A 130 -1.22 -8.37 -7.37
C PRO A 130 -0.36 -7.60 -6.34
N GLY A 131 -0.26 -8.13 -5.13
CA GLY A 131 0.51 -7.53 -4.04
C GLY A 131 1.94 -8.05 -3.98
N LYS A 132 2.47 -8.24 -2.77
CA LYS A 132 3.82 -8.73 -2.49
C LYS A 132 3.76 -10.00 -1.64
N PHE A 133 4.81 -10.81 -1.67
CA PHE A 133 4.97 -11.91 -0.71
C PHE A 133 5.74 -11.45 0.52
N GLU A 134 5.43 -12.01 1.69
CA GLU A 134 6.27 -11.85 2.88
C GLU A 134 7.64 -12.53 2.66
N THR A 135 8.69 -12.02 3.31
CA THR A 135 10.04 -12.59 3.21
C THR A 135 10.08 -14.07 3.60
N GLU A 136 9.35 -14.45 4.65
CA GLU A 136 9.25 -15.85 5.07
C GLU A 136 8.50 -16.72 4.05
N ALA A 137 7.48 -16.16 3.40
CA ALA A 137 6.74 -16.85 2.34
C ALA A 137 7.67 -17.14 1.14
N MET A 138 8.46 -16.16 0.73
CA MET A 138 9.49 -16.32 -0.30
C MET A 138 10.55 -17.36 0.09
N ARG A 139 10.97 -17.38 1.36
CA ARG A 139 11.93 -18.38 1.87
C ARG A 139 11.34 -19.79 1.80
N VAL A 140 10.09 -19.98 2.20
CA VAL A 140 9.41 -21.28 2.17
C VAL A 140 9.23 -21.78 0.73
N ALA A 141 8.81 -20.94 -0.20
CA ALA A 141 8.71 -21.32 -1.62
C ALA A 141 10.05 -21.79 -2.19
N ARG A 142 11.13 -21.05 -1.92
CA ARG A 142 12.49 -21.43 -2.35
C ARG A 142 12.95 -22.76 -1.74
N GLN A 143 12.58 -23.05 -0.50
CA GLN A 143 12.92 -24.31 0.16
C GLN A 143 12.18 -25.51 -0.45
N GLN A 144 10.95 -25.31 -0.91
CA GLN A 144 10.18 -26.36 -1.59
C GLN A 144 10.67 -26.61 -3.02
N GLY A 145 11.25 -25.59 -3.67
CA GLY A 145 11.99 -25.73 -4.94
C GLY A 145 11.11 -25.90 -6.18
N ASN A 146 9.83 -26.23 -6.03
CA ASN A 146 8.86 -26.40 -7.12
C ASN A 146 7.77 -25.32 -7.14
N ILE A 147 7.98 -24.20 -6.43
CA ILE A 147 7.02 -23.10 -6.34
C ILE A 147 7.66 -21.82 -6.89
N GLU A 148 7.07 -21.32 -7.99
CA GLU A 148 7.35 -20.01 -8.56
C GLU A 148 6.40 -18.97 -7.94
N LEU A 149 6.95 -17.84 -7.51
CA LEU A 149 6.19 -16.73 -6.93
C LEU A 149 6.22 -15.56 -7.91
N LEU A 150 5.04 -15.06 -8.27
CA LEU A 150 4.84 -13.91 -9.15
C LEU A 150 4.06 -12.84 -8.38
N ASP A 151 4.76 -11.80 -7.94
CA ASP A 151 4.17 -10.66 -7.26
C ASP A 151 3.86 -9.52 -8.23
N GLY A 152 3.22 -8.44 -7.75
CA GLY A 152 2.80 -7.32 -8.59
C GLY A 152 3.93 -6.73 -9.45
N LYS A 153 5.13 -6.57 -8.86
CA LYS A 153 6.30 -6.04 -9.58
C LYS A 153 6.78 -6.96 -10.71
N ASP A 154 6.64 -8.28 -10.54
CA ASP A 154 7.08 -9.29 -11.50
C ASP A 154 6.01 -9.55 -12.58
N LEU A 155 4.73 -9.48 -12.20
CA LEU A 155 3.58 -9.64 -13.10
C LEU A 155 3.35 -8.42 -13.99
N TRP A 156 3.53 -7.21 -13.48
CA TRP A 156 3.15 -5.98 -14.20
C TRP A 156 3.67 -5.89 -15.64
N PRO A 157 4.96 -6.18 -15.94
CA PRO A 157 5.47 -6.14 -17.31
C PRO A 157 4.74 -7.11 -18.27
N GLU A 158 4.28 -8.24 -17.75
CA GLU A 158 3.56 -9.26 -18.52
C GLU A 158 2.07 -8.94 -18.68
N LEU A 159 1.47 -8.28 -17.68
CA LEU A 159 0.04 -7.92 -17.69
C LEU A 159 -0.25 -6.64 -18.47
N ARG A 160 0.67 -5.66 -18.43
CA ARG A 160 0.50 -4.33 -19.04
C ARG A 160 0.01 -4.36 -20.50
N PRO A 161 0.51 -5.24 -21.40
CA PRO A 161 0.03 -5.29 -22.78
C PRO A 161 -1.45 -5.67 -22.91
N TYR A 162 -2.02 -6.36 -21.92
CA TYR A 162 -3.40 -6.83 -21.94
C TYR A 162 -4.36 -5.82 -21.31
N ILE A 163 -3.93 -5.10 -20.26
CA ILE A 163 -4.71 -4.02 -19.62
C ILE A 163 -4.94 -2.87 -20.60
N ALA A 164 -3.93 -2.51 -21.39
CA ALA A 164 -4.04 -1.44 -22.39
C ALA A 164 -4.89 -1.82 -23.63
N ARG A 165 -5.30 -3.09 -23.76
CA ARG A 165 -5.96 -3.63 -24.96
C ARG A 165 -7.40 -4.06 -24.72
N GLU A 166 -7.92 -3.90 -23.51
CA GLU A 166 -9.35 -4.03 -23.29
C GLU A 166 -10.08 -2.96 -24.14
N PRO A 167 -11.09 -3.31 -24.95
CA PRO A 167 -11.85 -2.33 -25.71
C PRO A 167 -12.73 -1.55 -24.72
N ALA A 168 -12.12 -0.55 -24.08
CA ALA A 168 -12.83 0.47 -23.35
C ALA A 168 -13.64 1.30 -24.35
N THR A 169 -14.96 1.33 -24.13
CA THR A 169 -15.82 2.41 -24.57
C THR A 169 -15.09 3.75 -24.40
N ALA A 170 -15.06 4.51 -25.48
CA ALA A 170 -14.32 5.75 -25.65
C ALA A 170 -14.35 6.66 -24.40
N VAL A 171 -13.16 6.92 -23.85
CA VAL A 171 -12.86 8.15 -23.12
C VAL A 171 -11.59 8.73 -23.72
N GLU A 172 -11.69 10.00 -24.11
CA GLU A 172 -10.71 10.82 -24.82
C GLU A 172 -9.28 10.79 -24.26
N PRO A 173 -8.28 11.10 -25.11
CA PRO A 173 -6.89 11.19 -24.70
C PRO A 173 -6.68 12.37 -23.75
N ALA A 174 -6.29 12.07 -22.51
CA ALA A 174 -5.85 13.08 -21.57
C ALA A 174 -4.54 13.74 -22.04
N THR A 175 -4.52 15.04 -21.80
CA THR A 175 -3.68 16.11 -22.32
C THR A 175 -2.19 16.01 -21.98
N ALA A 176 -1.40 16.70 -22.81
CA ALA A 176 0.04 16.96 -22.79
C ALA A 176 0.74 17.08 -21.40
N PRO A 177 2.07 16.82 -21.35
CA PRO A 177 2.84 16.85 -20.11
C PRO A 177 2.90 18.25 -19.48
N THR A 178 2.60 18.30 -18.18
CA THR A 178 2.78 19.46 -17.30
C THR A 178 4.26 19.87 -17.22
N PRO A 179 4.62 21.15 -17.39
CA PRO A 179 5.98 21.61 -17.14
C PRO A 179 6.32 21.56 -15.64
N LEU A 180 7.56 21.17 -15.34
CA LEU A 180 8.12 21.10 -13.99
C LEU A 180 7.98 22.43 -13.22
N PRO A 181 7.73 22.40 -11.89
CA PRO A 181 7.63 23.60 -11.08
C PRO A 181 8.98 24.34 -10.99
N ALA A 182 8.93 25.66 -11.16
CA ALA A 182 10.08 26.58 -11.12
C ALA A 182 10.87 26.58 -9.79
N SER A 183 10.39 25.87 -8.76
CA SER A 183 11.01 25.78 -7.44
C SER A 183 12.26 24.89 -7.40
N ALA A 184 12.46 23.97 -8.35
CA ALA A 184 13.65 23.12 -8.39
C ALA A 184 14.93 23.87 -8.76
N PHE A 185 14.82 25.02 -9.42
CA PHE A 185 15.95 25.89 -9.72
C PHE A 185 16.41 26.70 -8.50
N ALA A 186 15.54 27.02 -7.54
CA ALA A 186 15.88 27.87 -6.40
C ALA A 186 16.84 27.17 -5.42
N ILE A 187 16.71 25.86 -5.23
CA ILE A 187 17.52 25.09 -4.28
C ILE A 187 18.94 24.87 -4.83
N ALA A 188 19.07 24.69 -6.14
CA ALA A 188 20.37 24.53 -6.81
C ALA A 188 21.21 25.83 -6.78
N TRP A 189 20.58 27.00 -6.90
CA TRP A 189 21.29 28.30 -6.81
C TRP A 189 21.52 28.76 -5.36
N GLY A 190 20.69 28.31 -4.41
CA GLY A 190 20.84 28.64 -2.98
C GLY A 190 22.10 28.06 -2.34
N GLY A 191 22.42 26.78 -2.59
CA GLY A 191 23.66 26.16 -2.08
C GLY A 191 24.93 26.79 -2.67
N ALA A 192 24.77 27.35 -3.86
CA ALA A 192 25.82 27.96 -4.64
C ALA A 192 26.13 29.40 -4.12
N ALA A 193 25.10 30.18 -3.79
CA ALA A 193 25.26 31.49 -3.14
C ALA A 193 25.89 31.39 -1.73
N ALA A 194 25.59 30.33 -0.98
CA ALA A 194 26.16 30.13 0.36
C ALA A 194 27.69 29.95 0.34
N LEU A 195 28.23 29.21 -0.64
CA LEU A 195 29.68 29.02 -0.78
C LEU A 195 30.40 30.32 -1.19
N GLY A 196 29.78 31.13 -2.05
CA GLY A 196 30.31 32.46 -2.41
C GLY A 196 30.30 33.44 -1.23
N LEU A 197 29.25 33.41 -0.40
CA LEU A 197 29.12 34.26 0.78
C LEU A 197 30.14 33.90 1.87
N VAL A 198 30.37 32.60 2.11
CA VAL A 198 31.37 32.12 3.08
C VAL A 198 32.79 32.51 2.66
N ALA A 199 33.12 32.40 1.38
CA ALA A 199 34.42 32.84 0.85
C ALA A 199 34.63 34.36 0.96
N TRP A 200 33.57 35.16 0.76
CA TRP A 200 33.62 36.62 0.95
C TRP A 200 33.80 36.98 2.43
N LEU A 201 33.01 36.40 3.33
CA LEU A 201 33.04 36.68 4.78
C LEU A 201 34.40 36.35 5.42
N LEU A 202 35.03 35.25 5.00
CA LEU A 202 36.39 34.89 5.43
C LEU A 202 37.45 35.91 5.00
N LEU A 203 37.22 36.64 3.90
CA LEU A 203 38.11 37.71 3.43
C LEU A 203 37.88 39.04 4.18
N GLN A 204 36.64 39.36 4.51
CA GLN A 204 36.29 40.58 5.28
C GLN A 204 36.74 40.50 6.75
N ALA A 205 36.78 39.30 7.33
CA ALA A 205 37.21 39.06 8.71
C ALA A 205 38.72 39.30 8.95
N THR A 206 39.49 39.63 7.91
CA THR A 206 40.92 39.97 8.02
C THR A 206 41.20 41.49 8.05
N GLN A 207 40.17 42.35 7.99
CA GLN A 207 40.33 43.80 7.70
C GLN A 207 39.60 44.77 8.67
N GLY A 208 39.12 44.37 9.85
CA GLY A 208 38.55 45.37 10.77
C GLY A 208 38.19 44.92 12.18
N GLU A 209 38.86 45.51 13.17
CA GLU A 209 38.55 45.52 14.61
C GLU A 209 37.55 46.70 14.92
N PRO A 210 36.81 46.72 16.06
CA PRO A 210 35.44 47.22 16.22
C PRO A 210 35.35 48.72 16.64
N PRO A 211 34.13 49.26 16.79
CA PRO A 211 33.63 49.57 18.14
C PRO A 211 32.10 49.30 18.30
N VAL A 212 31.59 48.76 19.41
CA VAL A 212 31.24 49.38 20.71
C VAL A 212 30.41 50.67 20.60
N SER A 213 29.14 50.62 21.03
CA SER A 213 28.48 51.56 21.97
C SER A 213 26.98 51.17 22.09
N GLU A 214 26.53 50.56 23.20
CA GLU A 214 26.07 51.19 24.47
C GLU A 214 24.57 51.59 24.38
N ALA A 215 23.66 50.79 24.95
CA ALA A 215 23.01 50.98 26.27
C ALA A 215 22.27 52.34 26.39
N ILE A 216 21.01 52.42 26.80
CA ILE A 216 20.55 52.24 28.20
C ILE A 216 19.00 52.07 28.22
N ALA A 217 18.58 51.06 28.99
CA ALA A 217 17.50 50.94 29.98
C ALA A 217 16.38 52.03 30.05
N THR A 218 15.14 51.75 30.49
CA THR A 218 14.86 51.22 31.84
C THR A 218 13.41 50.71 31.97
N ALA A 219 13.30 49.57 32.65
CA ALA A 219 12.25 49.07 33.56
C ALA A 219 10.76 49.36 33.29
N THR A 220 9.94 48.29 33.28
CA THR A 220 9.18 47.86 34.48
C THR A 220 8.50 46.50 34.21
N ALA A 221 8.75 45.55 35.10
CA ALA A 221 7.99 44.32 35.33
C ALA A 221 8.04 44.07 36.86
N PRO A 222 7.17 43.23 37.49
CA PRO A 222 6.28 42.25 36.89
C PRO A 222 4.85 42.24 37.48
N ALA A 223 3.91 41.63 36.75
CA ALA A 223 2.72 41.04 37.36
C ALA A 223 2.51 39.65 36.76
N THR A 224 2.75 38.66 37.61
CA THR A 224 2.56 37.23 37.37
C THR A 224 1.09 36.93 37.11
N SER A 225 0.77 36.41 35.93
CA SER A 225 -0.54 35.81 35.65
C SER A 225 -0.38 34.30 35.52
N GLN A 226 -0.88 33.59 36.54
CA GLN A 226 -1.10 32.14 36.56
C GLN A 226 -2.03 31.72 35.40
N PRO A 227 -1.75 30.61 34.71
CA PRO A 227 -2.73 29.96 33.85
C PRO A 227 -3.83 29.33 34.70
N ALA A 228 -5.07 29.74 34.43
CA ALA A 228 -6.28 29.12 34.98
C ALA A 228 -6.33 27.63 34.61
N ALA A 229 -6.54 26.81 35.64
CA ALA A 229 -6.78 25.39 35.54
C ALA A 229 -7.98 25.12 34.61
N SER A 230 -7.75 24.33 33.55
CA SER A 230 -8.85 23.67 32.86
C SER A 230 -9.41 22.57 33.76
N PRO A 231 -10.74 22.39 33.83
CA PRO A 231 -11.35 21.37 34.66
C PRO A 231 -10.96 19.97 34.16
N GLN A 232 -10.35 19.18 35.05
CA GLN A 232 -10.25 17.74 34.90
C GLN A 232 -11.65 17.15 34.73
N PRO A 233 -11.89 16.28 33.75
CA PRO A 233 -13.05 15.42 33.76
C PRO A 233 -12.98 14.53 35.00
N VAL A 234 -13.93 14.76 35.89
CA VAL A 234 -14.32 13.90 37.00
C VAL A 234 -14.31 12.43 36.56
N ALA A 235 -13.57 11.63 37.33
CA ALA A 235 -13.56 10.18 37.23
C ALA A 235 -14.96 9.64 37.51
N THR A 236 -15.62 9.13 36.48
CA THR A 236 -16.72 8.17 36.62
C THR A 236 -16.14 6.84 37.12
N PRO A 237 -16.86 6.08 37.97
CA PRO A 237 -16.32 4.89 38.60
C PRO A 237 -15.99 3.84 37.54
N SER A 238 -14.79 3.26 37.70
CA SER A 238 -14.21 2.24 36.83
C SER A 238 -15.17 1.08 36.58
N ALA A 239 -15.80 1.08 35.40
CA ALA A 239 -16.11 -0.18 34.74
C ALA A 239 -14.76 -0.86 34.49
N GLN A 240 -14.59 -2.04 35.07
CA GLN A 240 -13.35 -2.81 35.15
C GLN A 240 -12.60 -2.82 33.81
N ALA A 241 -11.61 -1.94 33.67
CA ALA A 241 -10.70 -1.94 32.56
C ALA A 241 -9.75 -3.12 32.79
N VAL A 242 -10.03 -4.23 32.10
CA VAL A 242 -9.03 -5.28 31.89
C VAL A 242 -7.77 -4.58 31.38
N PRO A 243 -6.61 -4.70 32.04
CA PRO A 243 -5.38 -4.07 31.57
C PRO A 243 -4.97 -4.79 30.28
N THR A 244 -5.43 -4.30 29.15
CA THR A 244 -5.10 -4.89 27.86
C THR A 244 -3.97 -4.11 27.28
N ASP A 245 -2.85 -4.80 27.11
CA ASP A 245 -1.74 -4.35 26.28
C ASP A 245 -2.31 -3.79 24.94
N PRO A 246 -2.11 -2.50 24.63
CA PRO A 246 -2.68 -1.88 23.44
C PRO A 246 -2.24 -2.58 22.15
N VAL A 247 -1.04 -3.19 22.16
CA VAL A 247 -0.53 -3.99 21.04
C VAL A 247 -1.31 -5.29 20.90
N ALA A 248 -1.66 -5.93 22.01
CA ALA A 248 -2.50 -7.14 22.00
C ALA A 248 -3.92 -6.83 21.54
N LEU A 249 -4.50 -5.71 21.96
CA LEU A 249 -5.84 -5.30 21.52
C LEU A 249 -5.89 -5.04 20.01
N GLU A 250 -4.89 -4.34 19.47
CA GLU A 250 -4.80 -4.07 18.04
C GLU A 250 -4.61 -5.35 17.21
N ARG A 251 -3.81 -6.30 17.72
CA ARG A 251 -3.65 -7.62 17.11
C ARG A 251 -4.97 -8.39 17.07
N ARG A 252 -5.72 -8.40 18.18
CA ARG A 252 -7.04 -9.07 18.26
C ARG A 252 -8.05 -8.41 17.32
N ARG A 253 -8.03 -7.08 17.18
CA ARG A 253 -8.86 -6.36 16.19
C ARG A 253 -8.54 -6.80 14.77
N LYS A 254 -7.26 -6.84 14.41
CA LYS A 254 -6.81 -7.28 13.08
C LYS A 254 -7.21 -8.72 12.81
N GLU A 255 -6.99 -9.61 13.77
CA GLU A 255 -7.40 -11.03 13.68
C GLU A 255 -8.91 -11.17 13.49
N THR A 256 -9.70 -10.44 14.28
CA THR A 256 -11.17 -10.48 14.21
C THR A 256 -11.68 -9.95 12.88
N ALA A 257 -11.13 -8.82 12.39
CA ALA A 257 -11.49 -8.28 11.08
C ALA A 257 -11.14 -9.25 9.94
N ASN A 258 -9.97 -9.90 10.00
CA ASN A 258 -9.56 -10.90 9.03
C ASN A 258 -10.50 -12.12 9.04
N ALA A 259 -10.84 -12.65 10.22
CA ALA A 259 -11.79 -13.76 10.33
C ALA A 259 -13.17 -13.38 9.77
N ILE A 260 -13.68 -12.19 10.10
CA ILE A 260 -14.96 -11.71 9.59
C ILE A 260 -14.93 -11.53 8.06
N SER A 261 -13.79 -11.12 7.48
CA SER A 261 -13.66 -10.98 6.02
C SER A 261 -13.75 -12.31 5.25
N THR A 262 -13.65 -13.45 5.94
CA THR A 262 -13.81 -14.79 5.34
C THR A 262 -15.25 -15.32 5.41
N LEU A 263 -16.17 -14.60 6.06
CA LEU A 263 -17.56 -15.03 6.19
C LEU A 263 -18.31 -14.92 4.85
N PHE A 264 -19.26 -15.83 4.64
CA PHE A 264 -20.11 -15.78 3.46
C PHE A 264 -20.95 -14.50 3.45
N GLY A 265 -21.01 -13.82 2.30
CA GLY A 265 -21.74 -12.56 2.17
C GLY A 265 -20.96 -11.31 2.63
N VAL A 266 -19.71 -11.45 3.07
CA VAL A 266 -18.81 -10.34 3.40
C VAL A 266 -17.78 -10.15 2.29
N ASP A 267 -17.70 -8.93 1.76
CA ASP A 267 -16.67 -8.51 0.81
C ASP A 267 -15.40 -8.05 1.55
N ARG A 268 -15.57 -7.27 2.61
CA ARG A 268 -14.45 -6.76 3.42
C ARG A 268 -14.90 -6.39 4.83
N ALA A 269 -14.01 -6.53 5.81
CA ALA A 269 -14.22 -5.99 7.16
C ALA A 269 -13.01 -5.17 7.60
N LEU A 270 -13.25 -3.98 8.16
CA LEU A 270 -12.20 -3.08 8.63
C LEU A 270 -12.66 -2.24 9.82
N TRP A 271 -11.73 -1.88 10.69
CA TRP A 271 -12.01 -1.00 11.82
C TRP A 271 -11.93 0.46 11.37
N SER A 272 -13.04 1.19 11.49
CA SER A 272 -13.08 2.65 11.25
C SER A 272 -12.55 3.41 12.45
N THR A 273 -12.77 2.89 13.66
CA THR A 273 -12.27 3.42 14.91
C THR A 273 -11.89 2.25 15.83
N GLN A 274 -11.43 2.57 17.04
CA GLN A 274 -11.14 1.59 18.10
C GLN A 274 -12.37 0.75 18.53
N SER A 275 -13.59 1.20 18.23
CA SER A 275 -14.86 0.57 18.65
C SER A 275 -15.92 0.49 17.54
N THR A 276 -15.57 0.84 16.30
CA THR A 276 -16.48 0.78 15.15
C THR A 276 -15.89 -0.12 14.06
N LEU A 277 -16.55 -1.25 13.80
CA LEU A 277 -16.22 -2.18 12.72
C LEU A 277 -17.14 -1.93 11.52
N LEU A 278 -16.56 -1.63 10.37
CA LEU A 278 -17.26 -1.59 9.08
C LEU A 278 -17.18 -2.96 8.41
N VAL A 279 -18.31 -3.45 7.94
CA VAL A 279 -18.42 -4.73 7.24
C VAL A 279 -19.15 -4.48 5.93
N TYR A 280 -18.41 -4.59 4.83
CA TYR A 280 -18.93 -4.47 3.46
C TYR A 280 -19.51 -5.80 3.03
N LEU A 281 -20.75 -5.78 2.56
CA LEU A 281 -21.48 -6.96 2.14
C LEU A 281 -21.31 -7.18 0.64
N SER A 282 -21.17 -8.44 0.22
CA SER A 282 -21.04 -8.81 -1.18
C SER A 282 -22.37 -8.93 -1.92
N ALA A 283 -23.48 -9.07 -1.18
CA ALA A 283 -24.85 -9.11 -1.72
C ALA A 283 -25.81 -8.30 -0.86
N GLU A 284 -26.89 -7.81 -1.45
CA GLU A 284 -27.87 -6.99 -0.74
C GLU A 284 -28.65 -7.76 0.35
N GLU A 285 -28.86 -9.06 0.16
CA GLU A 285 -29.58 -9.95 1.08
C GLU A 285 -28.66 -10.57 2.14
N ALA A 286 -27.34 -10.38 2.04
CA ALA A 286 -26.40 -10.97 2.96
C ALA A 286 -26.64 -10.45 4.40
N ASP A 287 -26.73 -11.39 5.35
CA ASP A 287 -26.76 -11.08 6.78
C ASP A 287 -25.81 -12.02 7.54
N PRO A 288 -24.50 -11.67 7.62
CA PRO A 288 -23.51 -12.48 8.29
C PRO A 288 -23.59 -12.40 9.82
N SER A 289 -24.62 -11.75 10.40
CA SER A 289 -24.69 -11.43 11.83
C SER A 289 -24.56 -12.66 12.75
N SER A 290 -25.12 -13.80 12.36
CA SER A 290 -25.07 -15.04 13.17
C SER A 290 -23.67 -15.61 13.28
N GLU A 291 -22.84 -15.46 12.25
CA GLU A 291 -21.46 -15.96 12.22
C GLU A 291 -20.45 -14.91 12.70
N LEU A 292 -20.77 -13.63 12.47
CA LEU A 292 -19.94 -12.51 12.87
C LEU A 292 -19.92 -12.29 14.39
N CYS A 293 -21.08 -12.38 15.06
CA CYS A 293 -21.15 -12.07 16.48
C CYS A 293 -20.31 -13.00 17.37
N PRO A 294 -20.28 -14.33 17.16
CA PRO A 294 -19.37 -15.22 17.89
C PRO A 294 -17.89 -14.84 17.76
N LEU A 295 -17.46 -14.29 16.61
CA LEU A 295 -16.07 -13.85 16.41
C LEU A 295 -15.73 -12.60 17.22
N LEU A 296 -16.64 -11.63 17.30
CA LEU A 296 -16.46 -10.44 18.14
C LEU A 296 -16.54 -10.78 19.63
N GLU A 297 -17.45 -11.68 20.01
CA GLU A 297 -17.66 -12.07 21.41
C GLU A 297 -16.56 -12.95 21.98
N ARG A 298 -15.72 -13.56 21.13
CA ARG A 298 -14.49 -14.27 21.54
C ARG A 298 -13.59 -13.37 22.40
N TYR A 299 -13.57 -12.08 22.10
CA TYR A 299 -12.76 -11.09 22.81
C TYR A 299 -13.70 -10.13 23.57
N PRO A 300 -13.80 -10.20 24.91
CA PRO A 300 -14.75 -9.40 25.70
C PRO A 300 -14.65 -7.89 25.43
N GLU A 301 -13.46 -7.42 25.11
CA GLU A 301 -13.18 -6.01 24.80
C GLU A 301 -13.69 -5.55 23.44
N LEU A 302 -13.89 -6.48 22.51
CA LEU A 302 -14.42 -6.21 21.18
C LEU A 302 -15.94 -6.45 21.11
N ALA A 303 -16.49 -7.24 22.03
CA ALA A 303 -17.89 -7.66 22.04
C ALA A 303 -18.90 -6.49 22.01
N ALA A 304 -18.54 -5.36 22.63
CA ALA A 304 -19.38 -4.17 22.68
C ALA A 304 -19.18 -3.21 21.50
N SER A 305 -18.34 -3.55 20.53
CA SER A 305 -18.08 -2.72 19.35
C SER A 305 -19.34 -2.55 18.51
N ARG A 306 -19.50 -1.36 17.93
CA ARG A 306 -20.54 -1.07 16.96
C ARG A 306 -20.14 -1.66 15.61
N VAL A 307 -21.03 -2.45 15.02
CA VAL A 307 -20.87 -3.04 13.69
C VAL A 307 -21.75 -2.27 12.72
N GLN A 308 -21.17 -1.83 11.61
CA GLN A 308 -21.86 -1.12 10.54
C GLN A 308 -21.79 -1.97 9.26
N LEU A 309 -22.93 -2.53 8.88
CA LEU A 309 -23.12 -3.33 7.69
C LEU A 309 -23.38 -2.40 6.51
N GLN A 310 -22.39 -2.31 5.61
CA GLN A 310 -22.40 -1.52 4.40
C GLN A 310 -22.94 -2.38 3.25
N PRO A 311 -24.04 -1.99 2.59
CA PRO A 311 -24.54 -2.70 1.42
C PRO A 311 -23.54 -2.58 0.24
N PRO A 312 -23.64 -3.48 -0.77
CA PRO A 312 -22.75 -3.44 -1.92
C PRO A 312 -22.91 -2.14 -2.74
N PRO A 313 -21.88 -1.71 -3.49
CA PRO A 313 -21.94 -0.50 -4.30
C PRO A 313 -23.05 -0.61 -5.36
N GLY A 314 -23.84 0.46 -5.50
CA GLY A 314 -25.02 0.48 -6.39
C GLY A 314 -26.31 -0.02 -5.74
N SER A 315 -26.26 -0.47 -4.47
CA SER A 315 -27.45 -0.87 -3.72
C SER A 315 -28.32 0.30 -3.30
N GLN A 316 -29.64 0.09 -3.30
CA GLN A 316 -30.62 1.04 -2.76
C GLN A 316 -30.90 0.81 -1.27
N LYS A 317 -30.31 -0.22 -0.64
CA LYS A 317 -30.51 -0.51 0.78
C LYS A 317 -29.74 0.48 1.64
N SER A 318 -30.28 0.79 2.83
CA SER A 318 -29.60 1.64 3.79
C SER A 318 -28.55 0.87 4.58
N VAL A 319 -27.56 1.60 5.09
CA VAL A 319 -26.58 1.07 6.05
C VAL A 319 -27.29 0.57 7.30
N ARG A 320 -26.96 -0.65 7.73
CA ARG A 320 -27.52 -1.26 8.94
C ARG A 320 -26.51 -1.23 10.08
N PHE A 321 -26.96 -0.90 11.28
CA PHE A 321 -26.13 -0.94 12.48
C PHE A 321 -26.51 -2.14 13.34
N LYS A 322 -25.49 -2.79 13.90
CA LYS A 322 -25.64 -3.94 14.79
C LYS A 322 -24.68 -3.80 15.96
N GLN A 323 -25.08 -4.33 17.10
CA GLN A 323 -24.23 -4.53 18.26
C GLN A 323 -24.45 -5.97 18.72
N CYS A 324 -23.38 -6.76 18.83
CA CYS A 324 -23.48 -8.17 19.18
C CYS A 324 -23.74 -8.36 20.68
N ARG A 325 -23.14 -7.51 21.52
CA ARG A 325 -23.43 -7.45 22.95
C ARG A 325 -23.70 -6.01 23.39
N SER A 326 -24.88 -5.78 23.95
CA SER A 326 -25.19 -4.56 24.73
C SER A 326 -24.63 -4.72 26.14
N TYR A 327 -24.05 -3.65 26.70
CA TYR A 327 -23.71 -3.58 28.12
C TYR A 327 -24.96 -3.35 28.98
#